data_AF-A0A2X1MW12-F1
#
_entry.id   AF-A0A2X1MW12-F1
#
_cell.length_a   1.000
_cell.length_b   1.000
_cell.length_c   1.000
_cell.angle_alpha   90.00
_cell.angle_beta   90.00
_cell.angle_gamma   90.00
#
_symmetry.space_group_name_H-M   'P 1'
#
loop_
_entity.id
_entity.type
_entity.pdbx_description
1 polymer ?
#
loop_
_entity_poly.entity_id
_entity_poly.type
_entity_poly.pdbx_seq_one_letter_code
_entity_poly.pdbx_strand_id
1 'polypeptide(L)'
;MAEGKIDILIGTHKLLQSDVKFKDLGLLIVDEEHRFGVRHKERIKAMRANVDILTLTATPIPRTLNMAMSGMRDLSIIATPPARRLAVKTFVREYDSMVVREAILREILRGGQVYYLYNDVENIQKAAERLAELVPEARIAIGHGQMRERELERVMNDFHHQRFNVLVCTTIIETGIDIPTANTIIIERADHFGLAQLHQLRGRVGRSHHQAYAWLLTPHPKAMTTDAQKRLEAIASLEDLGAGFALATHDLEIRGAGELLGEEQSGSMETIGFSLYMELLENAVDALKAGREPSLEDLTSQQTEVELRMPSLLPDDFIPDVNTRLSFYKRIASAKTENELEEIKVELIDRFGLLPDPARTLLDIARLRQQAQKLGIRKLEGNEKGGVIEFAEKNHVNPAWLIGLLQKQPQHYRLDGPTRLKFIQDLSERKTRIEWVRQFMRELEENAIA
;
A
#
# COMPACT_ATOMS: atom_id res chain seq x y z
N MET A 1 -27.28 -1.28 32.90
CA MET A 1 -27.11 -1.82 31.53
C MET A 1 -27.87 -3.13 31.35
N ALA A 2 -27.68 -4.13 32.23
CA ALA A 2 -28.38 -5.43 32.15
C ALA A 2 -29.92 -5.37 32.20
N GLU A 3 -30.53 -4.33 32.80
CA GLU A 3 -32.00 -4.16 32.81
C GLU A 3 -32.59 -3.69 31.47
N GLY A 4 -31.77 -3.14 30.55
CA GLY A 4 -32.21 -2.67 29.23
C GLY A 4 -32.96 -1.35 29.21
N LYS A 5 -32.65 -0.43 30.14
CA LYS A 5 -33.22 0.93 30.19
C LYS A 5 -32.42 1.98 29.41
N ILE A 6 -31.32 1.57 28.77
CA ILE A 6 -30.38 2.45 28.08
C ILE A 6 -30.20 1.91 26.66
N ASP A 7 -30.55 2.72 25.66
CA ASP A 7 -30.51 2.33 24.25
C ASP A 7 -29.17 2.68 23.58
N ILE A 8 -28.56 3.82 23.95
CA ILE A 8 -27.27 4.28 23.42
C ILE A 8 -26.31 4.51 24.58
N LEU A 9 -25.13 3.90 24.48
CA LEU A 9 -24.07 4.02 25.46
C LEU A 9 -22.78 4.45 24.78
N ILE A 10 -22.23 5.58 25.23
CA ILE A 10 -20.95 6.12 24.73
C ILE A 10 -19.95 6.06 25.87
N GLY A 11 -18.78 5.49 25.60
CA GLY A 11 -17.71 5.38 26.59
C GLY A 11 -16.41 4.90 25.99
N THR A 12 -15.37 4.86 26.81
CA THR A 12 -14.03 4.44 26.39
C THR A 12 -13.86 2.92 26.54
N HIS A 13 -12.63 2.43 26.42
CA HIS A 13 -12.25 1.03 26.63
C HIS A 13 -12.78 0.39 27.93
N LYS A 14 -13.21 1.17 28.92
CA LYS A 14 -13.90 0.67 30.13
C LYS A 14 -15.16 -0.15 29.80
N LEU A 15 -15.83 0.13 28.68
CA LEU A 15 -17.00 -0.63 28.23
C LEU A 15 -16.67 -2.03 27.73
N LEU A 16 -15.40 -2.29 27.41
CA LEU A 16 -14.90 -3.60 26.94
C LEU A 16 -14.41 -4.49 28.09
N GLN A 17 -14.49 -4.02 29.34
CA GLN A 17 -14.16 -4.83 30.50
C GLN A 17 -15.18 -5.97 30.69
N SER A 18 -14.72 -7.09 31.26
CA SER A 18 -15.51 -8.32 31.46
C SER A 18 -16.77 -8.14 32.30
N ASP A 19 -16.80 -7.10 33.14
CA ASP A 19 -17.85 -6.88 34.13
C ASP A 19 -19.09 -6.19 33.55
N VAL A 20 -18.97 -5.69 32.31
CA VAL A 20 -20.08 -5.03 31.60
C VAL A 20 -20.87 -6.08 30.83
N LYS A 21 -22.12 -6.34 31.28
CA LYS A 21 -23.08 -7.20 30.58
C LYS A 21 -24.13 -6.38 29.85
N PHE A 22 -24.24 -6.60 28.55
CA PHE A 22 -25.28 -6.04 27.69
C PHE A 22 -26.47 -7.00 27.67
N LYS A 23 -27.69 -6.43 27.63
CA LYS A 23 -28.94 -7.23 27.57
C LYS A 23 -29.18 -7.74 26.15
N ASP A 24 -29.14 -6.83 25.19
CA ASP A 24 -29.30 -7.09 23.77
C ASP A 24 -28.47 -6.05 23.00
N LEU A 25 -27.34 -6.47 22.41
CA LEU A 25 -26.42 -5.58 21.72
C LEU A 25 -26.50 -5.88 20.23
N GLY A 26 -27.22 -5.05 19.48
CA GLY A 26 -27.34 -5.20 18.02
C GLY A 26 -26.23 -4.52 17.23
N LEU A 27 -25.70 -3.39 17.73
CA LEU A 27 -24.73 -2.55 17.01
C LEU A 27 -23.60 -2.09 17.93
N LEU A 28 -22.36 -2.21 17.45
CA LEU A 28 -21.16 -1.67 18.09
C LEU A 28 -20.46 -0.69 17.14
N ILE A 29 -20.35 0.58 17.56
CA ILE A 29 -19.59 1.59 16.81
C ILE A 29 -18.23 1.76 17.49
N VAL A 30 -17.15 1.60 16.72
CA VAL A 30 -15.77 1.76 17.19
C VAL A 30 -15.12 2.90 16.42
N ASP A 31 -14.72 3.95 17.12
CA ASP A 31 -13.96 5.06 16.53
C ASP A 31 -12.46 4.89 16.81
N GLU A 32 -11.63 5.12 15.79
CA GLU A 32 -10.18 4.99 15.80
C GLU A 32 -9.64 3.69 16.44
N GLU A 33 -10.08 2.53 15.91
CA GLU A 33 -9.74 1.17 16.40
C GLU A 33 -8.24 0.95 16.66
N HIS A 34 -7.37 1.61 15.89
CA HIS A 34 -5.92 1.48 16.01
C HIS A 34 -5.39 1.88 17.42
N ARG A 35 -6.08 2.78 18.13
CA ARG A 35 -5.72 3.23 19.49
C ARG A 35 -6.02 2.19 20.59
N PHE A 36 -6.78 1.14 20.27
CA PHE A 36 -7.10 0.08 21.24
C PHE A 36 -5.97 -0.96 21.33
N GLY A 37 -5.66 -1.38 22.57
CA GLY A 37 -4.71 -2.45 22.84
C GLY A 37 -5.19 -3.83 22.34
N VAL A 38 -4.25 -4.77 22.22
CA VAL A 38 -4.49 -6.12 21.68
C VAL A 38 -5.63 -6.85 22.40
N ARG A 39 -5.66 -6.80 23.74
CA ARG A 39 -6.73 -7.44 24.55
C ARG A 39 -8.12 -6.88 24.26
N HIS A 40 -8.22 -5.56 24.01
CA HIS A 40 -9.48 -4.93 23.64
C HIS A 40 -9.92 -5.35 22.24
N LYS A 41 -8.98 -5.45 21.29
CA LYS A 41 -9.24 -5.90 19.92
C LYS A 41 -9.74 -7.35 19.87
N GLU A 42 -9.13 -8.25 20.65
CA GLU A 42 -9.59 -9.64 20.78
C GLU A 42 -11.00 -9.72 21.37
N ARG A 43 -11.33 -8.86 22.35
CA ARG A 43 -12.68 -8.80 22.90
C ARG A 43 -13.72 -8.32 21.89
N ILE A 44 -13.37 -7.31 21.08
CA ILE A 44 -14.21 -6.82 19.98
C ILE A 44 -14.42 -7.94 18.94
N LYS A 45 -13.38 -8.72 18.60
CA LYS A 45 -13.51 -9.88 17.71
C LYS A 45 -14.42 -10.96 18.29
N ALA A 46 -14.33 -11.27 19.57
CA ALA A 46 -15.20 -12.24 20.21
C ALA A 46 -16.69 -11.83 20.15
N MET A 47 -16.98 -10.53 20.16
CA MET A 47 -18.35 -9.99 20.05
C MET A 47 -18.87 -9.96 18.59
N ARG A 48 -18.00 -10.06 17.57
CA ARG A 48 -18.39 -10.02 16.15
C ARG A 48 -19.34 -11.12 15.72
N ALA A 49 -19.35 -12.27 16.41
CA ALA A 49 -20.13 -13.42 15.98
C ALA A 49 -21.65 -13.14 15.97
N ASN A 50 -22.12 -12.19 16.78
CA ASN A 50 -23.55 -11.95 17.01
C ASN A 50 -23.96 -10.46 16.94
N VAL A 51 -23.05 -9.55 16.57
CA VAL A 51 -23.26 -8.09 16.66
C VAL A 51 -22.73 -7.39 15.42
N ASP A 52 -23.49 -6.45 14.86
CA ASP A 52 -23.04 -5.62 13.75
C ASP A 52 -21.99 -4.61 14.23
N ILE A 53 -20.86 -4.50 13.53
CA ILE A 53 -19.77 -3.60 13.91
C ILE A 53 -19.52 -2.55 12.84
N LEU A 54 -19.61 -1.28 13.23
CA LEU A 54 -19.22 -0.13 12.42
C LEU A 54 -17.90 0.45 12.94
N THR A 55 -16.83 0.32 12.18
CA THR A 55 -15.54 0.96 12.51
C THR A 55 -15.40 2.28 11.75
N LEU A 56 -15.14 3.36 12.47
CA LEU A 56 -14.84 4.69 11.92
C LEU A 56 -13.35 4.98 12.13
N THR A 57 -12.68 5.52 11.11
CA THR A 57 -11.29 5.99 11.24
C THR A 57 -11.01 7.10 10.23
N ALA A 58 -10.24 8.11 10.65
CA ALA A 58 -9.80 9.18 9.77
C ALA A 58 -8.69 8.74 8.80
N THR A 59 -8.02 7.62 9.08
CA THR A 59 -6.93 7.07 8.26
C THR A 59 -7.19 5.58 8.02
N PRO A 60 -7.41 5.14 6.77
CA PRO A 60 -7.64 3.72 6.52
C PRO A 60 -6.41 2.92 6.96
N ILE A 61 -6.61 1.95 7.87
CA ILE A 61 -5.55 1.05 8.29
C ILE A 61 -5.14 0.24 7.05
N PRO A 62 -3.84 0.20 6.66
CA PRO A 62 -3.39 -0.43 5.42
C PRO A 62 -3.89 -1.88 5.27
N ARG A 63 -3.91 -2.63 6.37
CA ARG A 63 -4.46 -4.00 6.42
C ARG A 63 -5.97 -4.05 6.16
N THR A 64 -6.75 -3.14 6.76
CA THR A 64 -8.21 -3.08 6.59
C THR A 64 -8.59 -2.63 5.19
N LEU A 65 -7.81 -1.72 4.60
CA LEU A 65 -7.95 -1.30 3.21
C LEU A 65 -7.78 -2.49 2.25
N ASN A 66 -6.72 -3.28 2.44
CA ASN A 66 -6.45 -4.45 1.60
C ASN A 66 -7.50 -5.57 1.76
N MET A 67 -8.02 -5.78 2.98
CA MET A 67 -9.13 -6.71 3.23
C MET A 67 -10.43 -6.27 2.55
N ALA A 68 -10.66 -4.97 2.45
CA ALA A 68 -11.80 -4.43 1.72
C ALA A 68 -11.65 -4.58 0.21
N MET A 69 -10.46 -4.31 -0.32
CA MET A 69 -10.15 -4.47 -1.74
C MET A 69 -10.24 -5.93 -2.22
N SER A 70 -9.96 -6.90 -1.33
CA SER A 70 -10.16 -8.35 -1.60
C SER A 70 -11.61 -8.81 -1.42
N GLY A 71 -12.51 -7.94 -0.97
CA GLY A 71 -13.93 -8.25 -0.76
C GLY A 71 -14.25 -9.02 0.52
N MET A 72 -13.30 -9.12 1.46
CA MET A 72 -13.53 -9.72 2.79
C MET A 72 -14.23 -8.77 3.78
N ARG A 73 -14.26 -7.47 3.50
CA ARG A 73 -14.96 -6.45 4.30
C ARG A 73 -15.61 -5.41 3.40
N ASP A 74 -16.87 -5.07 3.69
CA ASP A 74 -17.51 -3.91 3.07
C ASP A 74 -16.88 -2.63 3.62
N LEU A 75 -16.45 -1.75 2.72
CA LEU A 75 -15.80 -0.49 3.04
C LEU A 75 -16.52 0.64 2.31
N SER A 76 -17.13 1.52 3.09
CA SER A 76 -17.75 2.74 2.57
C SER A 76 -16.80 3.91 2.79
N ILE A 77 -16.30 4.49 1.69
CA ILE A 77 -15.40 5.64 1.72
C ILE A 77 -16.22 6.92 1.52
N ILE A 78 -16.15 7.82 2.50
CA ILE A 78 -16.68 9.18 2.37
C ILE A 78 -15.52 10.09 1.93
N ALA A 79 -15.31 10.19 0.61
CA ALA A 79 -14.22 10.97 0.03
C ALA A 79 -14.58 12.44 -0.21
N THR A 80 -15.86 12.74 -0.44
CA THR A 80 -16.31 14.09 -0.77
C THR A 80 -16.28 15.00 0.47
N PRO A 81 -15.44 16.06 0.49
CA PRO A 81 -15.41 16.96 1.62
C PRO A 81 -16.72 17.77 1.72
N PRO A 82 -17.08 18.26 2.92
CA PRO A 82 -18.21 19.18 3.07
C PRO A 82 -18.03 20.43 2.21
N ALA A 83 -19.15 20.94 1.65
CA ALA A 83 -19.13 22.15 0.83
C ALA A 83 -18.48 23.33 1.59
N ARG A 84 -17.59 24.07 0.90
CA ARG A 84 -16.82 25.25 1.39
C ARG A 84 -15.56 24.96 2.22
N ARG A 85 -15.10 23.71 2.36
CA ARG A 85 -13.81 23.43 3.00
C ARG A 85 -12.65 23.69 2.03
N LEU A 86 -11.74 24.59 2.39
CA LEU A 86 -10.50 24.84 1.64
C LEU A 86 -9.41 23.86 2.08
N ALA A 87 -8.59 23.40 1.13
CA ALA A 87 -7.44 22.56 1.42
C ALA A 87 -6.40 23.29 2.29
N VAL A 88 -5.73 22.56 3.18
CA VAL A 88 -4.68 23.14 4.03
C VAL A 88 -3.41 23.30 3.20
N LYS A 89 -2.90 24.53 3.06
CA LYS A 89 -1.65 24.80 2.36
C LYS A 89 -0.47 24.35 3.21
N THR A 90 0.27 23.38 2.72
CA THR A 90 1.35 22.71 3.47
C THR A 90 2.71 23.19 2.95
N PHE A 91 3.56 23.68 3.84
CA PHE A 91 4.91 24.15 3.53
C PHE A 91 5.93 23.36 4.32
N VAL A 92 6.87 22.70 3.64
CA VAL A 92 8.04 22.06 4.25
C VAL A 92 9.23 23.00 4.10
N ARG A 93 9.80 23.45 5.21
CA ARG A 93 10.96 24.36 5.22
C ARG A 93 11.91 24.04 6.35
N GLU A 94 13.16 24.47 6.18
CA GLU A 94 14.11 24.47 7.29
C GLU A 94 13.62 25.40 8.41
N TYR A 95 13.91 25.03 9.65
CA TYR A 95 13.57 25.85 10.81
C TYR A 95 14.25 27.23 10.71
N ASP A 96 13.42 28.27 10.66
CA ASP A 96 13.84 29.66 10.69
C ASP A 96 12.92 30.42 11.64
N SER A 97 13.50 31.10 12.63
CA SER A 97 12.76 31.87 13.63
C SER A 97 11.97 33.02 12.98
N MET A 98 12.45 33.59 11.88
CA MET A 98 11.76 34.67 11.18
C MET A 98 10.49 34.15 10.50
N VAL A 99 10.53 32.97 9.89
CA VAL A 99 9.37 32.31 9.28
C VAL A 99 8.33 31.95 10.32
N VAL A 100 8.75 31.42 11.48
CA VAL A 100 7.85 31.13 12.61
C VAL A 100 7.15 32.40 13.09
N ARG A 101 7.91 33.50 13.27
CA ARG A 101 7.36 34.79 13.68
C ARG A 101 6.33 35.31 12.68
N GLU A 102 6.65 35.31 11.39
CA GLU A 102 5.75 35.79 10.35
C GLU A 102 4.46 34.95 10.29
N ALA A 103 4.58 33.62 10.37
CA ALA A 103 3.43 32.72 10.37
C ALA A 103 2.50 32.97 11.56
N ILE A 104 3.05 33.16 12.77
CA ILE A 104 2.28 33.45 13.98
C ILE A 104 1.60 34.82 13.87
N LEU A 105 2.36 35.87 13.55
CA LEU A 105 1.82 37.23 13.46
C LEU A 105 0.72 37.34 12.41
N ARG A 106 0.89 36.69 11.26
CA ARG A 106 -0.10 36.68 10.19
C ARG A 106 -1.44 36.09 10.64
N GLU A 107 -1.43 35.02 11.43
CA GLU A 107 -2.67 34.41 11.93
C GLU A 107 -3.30 35.26 13.04
N ILE A 108 -2.48 35.84 13.94
CA ILE A 108 -2.95 36.74 15.00
C ILE A 108 -3.63 37.98 14.42
N LEU A 109 -3.04 38.60 13.39
CA LEU A 109 -3.63 39.76 12.68
C LEU A 109 -4.97 39.44 12.03
N ARG A 110 -5.18 38.16 11.67
CA ARG A 110 -6.43 37.66 11.10
C ARG A 110 -7.47 37.28 12.18
N GLY A 111 -7.15 37.44 13.45
CA GLY A 111 -7.99 37.02 14.58
C GLY A 111 -8.06 35.51 14.79
N GLY A 112 -7.13 34.77 14.18
CA GLY A 112 -7.04 33.31 14.32
C GLY A 112 -6.13 32.89 15.45
N GLN A 113 -6.00 31.56 15.60
CA GLN A 113 -5.15 30.93 16.59
C GLN A 113 -4.17 29.95 15.94
N VAL A 114 -3.06 29.72 16.62
CA VAL A 114 -1.95 28.91 16.11
C VAL A 114 -1.68 27.74 17.05
N TYR A 115 -1.54 26.55 16.48
CA TYR A 115 -0.93 25.42 17.16
C TYR A 115 0.57 25.39 16.88
N TYR A 116 1.37 25.35 17.94
CA TYR A 116 2.81 25.11 17.84
C TYR A 116 3.13 23.75 18.45
N LEU A 117 3.46 22.77 17.61
CA LEU A 117 3.73 21.41 18.03
C LEU A 117 5.21 21.24 18.37
N TYR A 118 5.48 20.85 19.61
CA TYR A 118 6.80 20.53 20.11
C TYR A 118 6.76 19.21 20.89
N ASN A 119 7.33 18.15 20.34
CA ASN A 119 7.20 16.78 20.88
C ASN A 119 8.27 16.43 21.92
N ASP A 120 8.50 17.32 22.87
CA ASP A 120 9.37 17.09 24.02
C ASP A 120 8.83 17.86 25.22
N VAL A 121 8.31 17.12 26.21
CA VAL A 121 7.67 17.68 27.41
C VAL A 121 8.69 18.31 28.35
N GLU A 122 9.93 17.81 28.38
CA GLU A 122 10.95 18.32 29.29
C GLU A 122 11.40 19.73 28.88
N ASN A 123 11.45 19.99 27.58
CA ASN A 123 11.90 21.26 27.01
C ASN A 123 10.77 22.16 26.48
N ILE A 124 9.51 21.76 26.59
CA ILE A 124 8.36 22.54 26.07
C ILE A 124 8.28 23.94 26.68
N GLN A 125 8.65 24.07 27.96
CA GLN A 125 8.67 25.34 28.68
C GLN A 125 9.67 26.32 28.04
N LYS A 126 10.88 25.84 27.73
CA LYS A 126 11.92 26.64 27.05
C LYS A 126 11.48 27.02 25.63
N ALA A 127 10.78 26.11 24.93
CA ALA A 127 10.24 26.41 23.61
C ALA A 127 9.18 27.53 23.69
N ALA A 128 8.31 27.51 24.69
CA ALA A 128 7.31 28.55 24.91
C ALA A 128 7.95 29.91 25.28
N GLU A 129 8.98 29.91 26.13
CA GLU A 129 9.76 31.11 26.47
C GLU A 129 10.45 31.69 25.24
N ARG A 130 11.09 30.85 24.42
CA ARG A 130 11.69 31.25 23.13
C ARG A 130 10.66 31.88 22.19
N LEU A 131 9.46 31.33 22.13
CA LEU A 131 8.38 31.89 21.31
C LEU A 131 7.83 33.20 21.88
N ALA A 132 7.80 33.36 23.20
CA ALA A 132 7.37 34.60 23.85
C ALA A 132 8.37 35.74 23.60
N GLU A 133 9.68 35.44 23.57
CA GLU A 133 10.71 36.40 23.17
C GLU A 133 10.61 36.76 21.68
N LEU A 134 10.31 35.76 20.83
CA LEU A 134 10.21 35.94 19.38
C LEU A 134 8.96 36.75 18.98
N VAL A 135 7.84 36.54 19.66
CA VAL A 135 6.54 37.17 19.38
C VAL A 135 5.92 37.70 20.67
N PRO A 136 6.41 38.84 21.19
CA PRO A 136 5.91 39.41 22.45
C PRO A 136 4.44 39.87 22.37
N GLU A 137 3.91 40.04 21.16
CA GLU A 137 2.50 40.38 20.93
C GLU A 137 1.55 39.18 21.12
N ALA A 138 2.08 37.95 21.13
CA ALA A 138 1.29 36.73 21.23
C ALA A 138 1.07 36.32 22.69
N ARG A 139 -0.17 35.97 23.04
CA ARG A 139 -0.48 35.29 24.31
C ARG A 139 -0.29 33.78 24.13
N ILE A 140 0.75 33.25 24.75
CA ILE A 140 1.16 31.85 24.61
C ILE A 140 0.72 31.03 25.82
N ALA A 141 0.17 29.84 25.57
CA ALA A 141 -0.13 28.84 26.59
C ALA A 141 0.52 27.50 26.23
N ILE A 142 0.71 26.64 27.24
CA ILE A 142 1.30 25.31 27.09
C ILE A 142 0.25 24.25 27.42
N GLY A 143 0.14 23.22 26.59
CA GLY A 143 -0.70 22.05 26.83
C GLY A 143 0.04 20.75 26.51
N HIS A 144 0.36 19.95 27.53
CA HIS A 144 1.04 18.65 27.35
C HIS A 144 0.37 17.52 28.17
N GLY A 145 0.72 16.26 27.85
CA GLY A 145 -0.12 15.10 28.21
C GLY A 145 0.14 14.58 29.62
N GLN A 146 1.21 15.08 30.23
CA GLN A 146 1.55 14.83 31.62
C GLN A 146 0.84 15.82 32.57
N MET A 147 0.13 16.83 32.05
CA MET A 147 -0.69 17.71 32.86
C MET A 147 -1.87 16.94 33.44
N ARG A 148 -2.37 17.40 34.59
CA ARG A 148 -3.59 16.82 35.17
C ARG A 148 -4.77 17.12 34.26
N GLU A 149 -5.70 16.17 34.10
CA GLU A 149 -6.86 16.30 33.21
C GLU A 149 -7.62 17.63 33.41
N ARG A 150 -7.86 18.03 34.67
CA ARG A 150 -8.54 19.31 35.00
C ARG A 150 -7.78 20.55 34.55
N GLU A 151 -6.45 20.51 34.59
CA GLU A 151 -5.62 21.64 34.16
C GLU A 151 -5.61 21.73 32.63
N LEU A 152 -5.49 20.58 31.96
CA LEU A 152 -5.56 20.50 30.50
C LEU A 152 -6.91 21.00 29.99
N GLU A 153 -8.03 20.51 30.55
CA GLU A 153 -9.37 20.98 30.20
C GLU A 153 -9.51 22.50 30.35
N ARG A 154 -8.95 23.07 31.42
CA ARG A 154 -8.98 24.52 31.65
C ARG A 154 -8.19 25.28 30.60
N VAL A 155 -6.96 24.87 30.29
CA VAL A 155 -6.13 25.49 29.25
C VAL A 155 -6.82 25.41 27.89
N MET A 156 -7.40 24.25 27.58
CA MET A 156 -8.11 24.04 26.32
C MET A 156 -9.37 24.91 26.22
N ASN A 157 -10.12 25.06 27.31
CA ASN A 157 -11.28 25.94 27.35
C ASN A 157 -10.89 27.42 27.21
N ASP A 158 -9.81 27.83 27.87
CA ASP A 158 -9.27 29.19 27.74
C ASP A 158 -8.78 29.46 26.31
N PHE A 159 -8.19 28.46 25.65
CA PHE A 159 -7.81 28.53 24.24
C PHE A 159 -9.05 28.58 23.34
N HIS A 160 -10.10 27.79 23.58
CA HIS A 160 -11.36 27.88 22.83
C HIS A 160 -12.01 29.27 22.93
N HIS A 161 -11.96 29.91 24.11
CA HIS A 161 -12.46 31.27 24.33
C HIS A 161 -11.51 32.39 23.85
N GLN A 162 -10.48 32.09 23.05
CA GLN A 162 -9.52 33.05 22.52
C GLN A 162 -8.78 33.89 23.57
N ARG A 163 -8.61 33.36 24.79
CA ARG A 163 -7.77 34.00 25.82
C ARG A 163 -6.29 33.90 25.50
N PHE A 164 -5.90 32.89 24.73
CA PHE A 164 -4.56 32.69 24.19
C PHE A 164 -4.61 32.64 22.67
N ASN A 165 -3.53 33.08 22.04
CA ASN A 165 -3.39 33.12 20.58
C ASN A 165 -2.59 31.93 20.06
N VAL A 166 -1.59 31.47 20.84
CA VAL A 166 -0.70 30.36 20.47
C VAL A 166 -0.77 29.29 21.55
N LEU A 167 -1.05 28.05 21.16
CA LEU A 167 -0.95 26.89 22.03
C LEU A 167 0.27 26.06 21.67
N VAL A 168 1.27 26.05 22.55
CA VAL A 168 2.43 25.17 22.47
C VAL A 168 2.03 23.82 23.05
N CYS A 169 2.00 22.78 22.22
CA CYS A 169 1.47 21.48 22.61
C CYS A 169 2.28 20.31 22.07
N THR A 170 2.09 19.14 22.66
CA THR A 170 2.58 17.87 22.10
C THR A 170 1.48 17.23 21.23
N THR A 171 1.64 15.97 20.85
CA THR A 171 0.69 15.19 20.02
C THR A 171 -0.71 14.99 20.62
N ILE A 172 -1.06 15.59 21.76
CA ILE A 172 -2.39 15.45 22.39
C ILE A 172 -3.51 15.98 21.49
N ILE A 173 -3.22 16.97 20.65
CA ILE A 173 -4.18 17.48 19.65
C ILE A 173 -4.63 16.39 18.66
N GLU A 174 -3.91 15.27 18.56
CA GLU A 174 -4.31 14.08 17.81
C GLU A 174 -5.63 13.47 18.33
N THR A 175 -5.97 13.66 19.62
CA THR A 175 -7.02 12.88 20.32
C THR A 175 -8.41 13.51 20.44
N GLY A 176 -8.77 14.49 19.59
CA GLY A 176 -10.18 14.85 19.41
C GLY A 176 -10.59 16.26 19.81
N ILE A 177 -9.64 17.19 19.93
CA ILE A 177 -9.99 18.60 20.18
C ILE A 177 -10.16 19.30 18.84
N ASP A 178 -11.37 19.80 18.58
CA ASP A 178 -11.71 20.61 17.43
C ASP A 178 -11.81 22.08 17.84
N ILE A 179 -10.94 22.92 17.27
CA ILE A 179 -10.96 24.36 17.48
C ILE A 179 -11.09 25.03 16.11
N PRO A 180 -12.28 25.52 15.74
CA PRO A 180 -12.54 26.04 14.40
C PRO A 180 -11.75 27.31 14.08
N THR A 181 -11.33 28.05 15.11
CA THR A 181 -10.53 29.28 15.01
C THR A 181 -9.04 29.01 14.81
N ALA A 182 -8.58 27.77 14.99
CA ALA A 182 -7.20 27.38 14.77
C ALA A 182 -6.99 27.05 13.28
N ASN A 183 -6.43 28.00 12.53
CA ASN A 183 -6.21 27.83 11.09
C ASN A 183 -4.73 27.61 10.73
N THR A 184 -3.80 27.85 11.65
CA THR A 184 -2.37 27.65 11.38
C THR A 184 -1.79 26.63 12.36
N ILE A 185 -1.09 25.63 11.84
CA ILE A 185 -0.29 24.67 12.61
C ILE A 185 1.18 24.79 12.21
N ILE A 186 2.05 24.86 13.21
CA ILE A 186 3.50 24.86 13.05
C ILE A 186 4.01 23.61 13.76
N ILE A 187 4.71 22.73 13.03
CA ILE A 187 5.25 21.48 13.54
C ILE A 187 6.77 21.60 13.54
N GLU A 188 7.36 21.72 14.73
CA GLU A 188 8.81 21.68 14.89
C GLU A 188 9.30 20.23 14.82
N ARG A 189 10.43 20.01 14.15
CA ARG A 189 11.03 18.68 13.97
C ARG A 189 10.06 17.69 13.32
N ALA A 190 9.46 18.11 12.20
CA ALA A 190 8.52 17.30 11.43
C ALA A 190 9.13 15.95 10.96
N ASP A 191 10.45 15.84 10.90
CA ASP A 191 11.21 14.64 10.55
C ASP A 191 10.97 13.44 11.51
N HIS A 192 10.63 13.71 12.78
CA HIS A 192 10.40 12.67 13.81
C HIS A 192 9.00 12.06 13.75
N PHE A 193 8.07 12.67 13.00
CA PHE A 193 6.68 12.22 12.98
C PHE A 193 6.41 11.27 11.83
N GLY A 194 5.56 10.27 12.04
CA GLY A 194 5.06 9.40 10.98
C GLY A 194 4.17 10.16 9.98
N LEU A 195 4.07 9.66 8.74
CA LEU A 195 3.25 10.29 7.71
C LEU A 195 1.75 10.36 8.12
N ALA A 196 1.24 9.27 8.69
CA ALA A 196 -0.11 9.21 9.25
C ALA A 196 -0.34 10.24 10.38
N GLN A 197 0.62 10.39 11.29
CA GLN A 197 0.54 11.36 12.37
C GLN A 197 0.53 12.79 11.83
N LEU A 198 1.44 13.12 10.90
CA LEU A 198 1.48 14.45 10.28
C LEU A 198 0.17 14.76 9.54
N HIS A 199 -0.42 13.78 8.87
CA HIS A 199 -1.71 13.93 8.20
C HIS A 199 -2.85 14.19 9.20
N GLN A 200 -2.90 13.45 10.30
CA GLN A 200 -3.89 13.66 11.37
C GLN A 200 -3.72 15.04 12.02
N LEU A 201 -2.49 15.44 12.35
CA LEU A 201 -2.16 16.75 12.92
C LEU A 201 -2.57 17.89 11.97
N ARG A 202 -2.25 17.76 10.68
CA ARG A 202 -2.70 18.68 9.61
C ARG A 202 -4.23 18.77 9.55
N GLY A 203 -4.93 17.64 9.70
CA GLY A 203 -6.40 17.58 9.68
C GLY A 203 -7.09 18.23 10.89
N ARG A 204 -6.34 18.64 11.93
CA ARG A 204 -6.85 19.40 13.08
C ARG A 204 -6.98 20.90 12.82
N VAL A 205 -6.43 21.41 11.72
CA VAL A 205 -6.62 22.80 11.26
C VAL A 205 -7.46 22.88 9.99
N GLY A 206 -7.98 24.06 9.67
CA GLY A 206 -8.75 24.27 8.44
C GLY A 206 -10.15 23.65 8.47
N ARG A 207 -10.84 23.84 9.60
CA ARG A 207 -12.24 23.46 9.79
C ARG A 207 -13.21 24.64 9.61
N SER A 208 -12.68 25.85 9.45
CA SER A 208 -13.44 27.05 9.09
C SER A 208 -13.47 27.29 7.58
N HIS A 209 -14.11 28.39 7.16
CA HIS A 209 -14.11 28.89 5.79
C HIS A 209 -12.81 29.64 5.43
N HIS A 210 -11.91 29.84 6.40
CA HIS A 210 -10.64 30.51 6.15
C HIS A 210 -9.59 29.54 5.66
N GLN A 211 -8.70 30.05 4.80
CA GLN A 211 -7.53 29.31 4.35
C GLN A 211 -6.65 28.95 5.57
N ALA A 212 -6.37 27.66 5.71
CA ALA A 212 -5.47 27.13 6.72
C ALA A 212 -4.08 26.85 6.17
N TYR A 213 -3.10 26.89 7.07
CA TYR A 213 -1.67 26.73 6.77
C TYR A 213 -1.04 25.71 7.71
N ALA A 214 -0.22 24.82 7.15
CA ALA A 214 0.59 23.87 7.90
C ALA A 214 2.07 24.10 7.57
N TRP A 215 2.85 24.50 8.57
CA TRP A 215 4.28 24.70 8.47
C TRP A 215 5.00 23.51 9.10
N LEU A 216 5.62 22.68 8.27
CA LEU A 216 6.43 21.54 8.67
C LEU A 216 7.88 21.99 8.70
N LEU A 217 8.41 22.21 9.91
CA LEU A 217 9.77 22.70 10.10
C LEU A 217 10.72 21.54 10.32
N THR A 218 11.81 21.52 9.56
CA THR A 218 12.81 20.45 9.60
C THR A 218 14.20 21.01 9.91
N PRO A 219 15.12 20.19 10.42
CA PRO A 219 16.53 20.55 10.39
C PRO A 219 17.04 20.59 8.93
N HIS A 220 18.28 21.05 8.74
CA HIS A 220 18.94 21.08 7.44
C HIS A 220 18.82 19.72 6.71
N PRO A 221 18.52 19.67 5.39
CA PRO A 221 18.25 18.42 4.66
C PRO A 221 19.32 17.34 4.82
N LYS A 222 20.60 17.72 4.93
CA LYS A 222 21.72 16.81 5.17
C LYS A 222 21.68 16.06 6.51
N ALA A 223 20.95 16.55 7.49
CA ALA A 223 20.79 15.92 8.79
C ALA A 223 19.59 14.95 8.85
N MET A 224 18.78 14.88 7.79
CA MET A 224 17.60 14.02 7.71
C MET A 224 17.91 12.69 7.02
N THR A 225 17.16 11.65 7.37
CA THR A 225 17.18 10.38 6.65
C THR A 225 16.45 10.51 5.31
N THR A 226 16.85 9.69 4.33
CA THR A 226 16.20 9.64 3.00
C THR A 226 14.70 9.36 3.11
N ASP A 227 14.30 8.53 4.08
CA ASP A 227 12.89 8.19 4.30
C ASP A 227 12.11 9.34 4.94
N ALA A 228 12.72 10.13 5.82
CA ALA A 228 12.11 11.34 6.34
C ALA A 228 11.87 12.37 5.22
N GLN A 229 12.83 12.55 4.33
CA GLN A 229 12.69 13.46 3.19
C GLN A 229 11.56 13.02 2.26
N LYS A 230 11.50 11.74 1.86
CA LYS A 230 10.41 11.21 1.04
C LYS A 230 9.04 11.37 1.68
N ARG A 231 8.92 11.13 3.00
CA ARG A 231 7.66 11.33 3.73
C ARG A 231 7.20 12.80 3.71
N LEU A 232 8.13 13.73 3.92
CA LEU A 232 7.85 15.16 3.94
C LEU A 232 7.51 15.71 2.54
N GLU A 233 8.16 15.20 1.50
CA GLU A 233 7.81 15.51 0.10
C GLU A 233 6.43 14.97 -0.24
N ALA A 234 6.11 13.73 0.17
CA ALA A 234 4.79 13.14 -0.04
C ALA A 234 3.66 13.92 0.66
N ILE A 235 3.86 14.41 1.89
CA ILE A 235 2.80 15.20 2.55
C ILE A 235 2.63 16.59 1.95
N ALA A 236 3.70 17.17 1.40
CA ALA A 236 3.63 18.46 0.72
C ALA A 236 2.89 18.37 -0.63
N SER A 237 3.05 17.26 -1.36
CA SER A 237 2.36 17.04 -2.64
C SER A 237 0.89 16.64 -2.50
N LEU A 238 0.46 16.20 -1.31
CA LEU A 238 -0.92 15.84 -1.00
C LEU A 238 -1.77 17.09 -0.72
N GLU A 239 -2.04 17.87 -1.77
CA GLU A 239 -2.84 19.10 -1.69
C GLU A 239 -4.36 18.86 -1.62
N ASP A 240 -4.86 17.67 -1.97
CA ASP A 240 -6.31 17.42 -2.06
C ASP A 240 -6.97 16.76 -0.83
N LEU A 241 -8.17 17.24 -0.50
CA LEU A 241 -9.11 16.59 0.41
C LEU A 241 -9.62 15.30 -0.24
N GLY A 242 -8.98 14.19 0.09
CA GLY A 242 -9.12 12.87 -0.56
C GLY A 242 -7.81 12.06 -0.49
N ALA A 243 -6.71 12.74 -0.17
CA ALA A 243 -5.36 12.23 0.03
C ALA A 243 -5.18 11.09 1.04
N GLY A 244 -6.15 10.80 1.92
CA GLY A 244 -6.00 9.77 2.95
C GLY A 244 -5.71 8.37 2.38
N PHE A 245 -6.18 8.09 1.16
CA PHE A 245 -5.91 6.84 0.45
C PHE A 245 -4.49 6.79 -0.12
N ALA A 246 -4.08 7.81 -0.88
CA ALA A 246 -2.71 7.92 -1.40
C ALA A 246 -1.67 7.94 -0.28
N LEU A 247 -2.00 8.56 0.86
CA LEU A 247 -1.17 8.60 2.05
C LEU A 247 -0.95 7.20 2.65
N ALA A 248 -1.99 6.36 2.71
CA ALA A 248 -1.88 4.99 3.23
C ALA A 248 -1.04 4.09 2.31
N THR A 249 -1.16 4.26 0.99
CA THR A 249 -0.34 3.55 -0.01
C THR A 249 1.13 3.98 0.11
N HIS A 250 1.42 5.27 0.19
CA HIS A 250 2.79 5.77 0.35
C HIS A 250 3.39 5.45 1.72
N ASP A 251 2.62 5.45 2.82
CA ASP A 251 3.14 5.05 4.15
C ASP A 251 3.56 3.57 4.15
N LEU A 252 2.82 2.71 3.43
CA LEU A 252 3.14 1.29 3.26
C LEU A 252 4.36 1.06 2.36
N GLU A 253 4.48 1.83 1.28
CA GLU A 253 5.64 1.79 0.37
C GLU A 253 6.93 2.28 1.05
N ILE A 254 6.84 3.35 1.84
CA ILE A 254 8.00 3.98 2.48
C ILE A 254 8.48 3.17 3.69
N ARG A 255 7.58 2.63 4.51
CA ARG A 255 7.98 1.83 5.69
C ARG A 255 8.45 0.42 5.33
N GLY A 256 8.13 -0.05 4.12
CA GLY A 256 8.18 -1.47 3.80
C GLY A 256 7.05 -2.22 4.52
N ALA A 257 6.51 -3.26 3.89
CA ALA A 257 5.51 -4.12 4.50
C ALA A 257 6.16 -5.02 5.58
N GLY A 258 6.63 -4.43 6.68
CA GLY A 258 7.19 -5.16 7.81
C GLY A 258 6.13 -6.00 8.51
N GLU A 259 6.43 -7.30 8.62
CA GLU A 259 5.99 -8.27 9.63
C GLU A 259 4.54 -8.19 10.11
N LEU A 260 3.63 -8.78 9.32
CA LEU A 260 2.22 -8.95 9.69
C LEU A 260 1.97 -10.16 10.63
N LEU A 261 3.01 -10.90 11.05
CA LEU A 261 2.86 -12.20 11.74
C LEU A 261 3.81 -12.52 12.92
N GLY A 262 4.71 -11.65 13.38
CA GLY A 262 5.67 -11.97 14.47
C GLY A 262 5.87 -10.86 15.52
N GLU A 263 6.19 -11.24 16.76
CA GLU A 263 6.41 -10.33 17.91
C GLU A 263 7.81 -9.68 17.97
N GLU A 264 8.74 -9.94 17.03
CA GLU A 264 10.12 -9.39 17.13
C GLU A 264 10.62 -8.71 15.87
N GLN A 265 10.92 -7.41 16.00
CA GLN A 265 11.61 -6.60 14.99
C GLN A 265 13.05 -7.07 14.76
N SER A 266 13.35 -7.66 13.60
CA SER A 266 14.57 -7.33 12.82
C SER A 266 14.70 -8.20 11.55
N GLY A 267 14.95 -7.58 10.40
CA GLY A 267 15.53 -8.31 9.26
C GLY A 267 15.18 -7.76 7.88
N SER A 268 16.19 -7.21 7.20
CA SER A 268 16.13 -6.61 5.87
C SER A 268 15.97 -7.63 4.70
N MET A 269 15.00 -8.56 4.76
CA MET A 269 14.81 -9.61 3.72
C MET A 269 13.34 -9.98 3.41
N GLU A 270 12.39 -9.03 3.33
CA GLU A 270 10.95 -9.38 3.17
C GLU A 270 10.21 -8.79 1.94
N THR A 271 10.87 -8.11 1.00
CA THR A 271 10.16 -7.47 -0.13
C THR A 271 9.53 -8.46 -1.13
N ILE A 272 10.04 -9.70 -1.19
CA ILE A 272 9.55 -10.73 -2.14
C ILE A 272 8.40 -11.56 -1.54
N GLY A 273 8.31 -11.67 -0.22
CA GLY A 273 7.30 -12.48 0.47
C GLY A 273 5.90 -11.87 0.42
N PHE A 274 5.79 -10.55 0.52
CA PHE A 274 4.49 -9.86 0.57
C PHE A 274 3.75 -9.91 -0.77
N SER A 275 4.43 -9.71 -1.90
CA SER A 275 3.77 -9.79 -3.22
C SER A 275 3.29 -11.21 -3.51
N LEU A 276 4.12 -12.22 -3.20
CA LEU A 276 3.76 -13.62 -3.38
C LEU A 276 2.61 -14.03 -2.44
N TYR A 277 2.63 -13.57 -1.18
CA TYR A 277 1.55 -13.80 -0.24
C TYR A 277 0.22 -13.19 -0.70
N MET A 278 0.24 -11.95 -1.22
CA MET A 278 -0.95 -11.30 -1.75
C MET A 278 -1.49 -12.04 -2.98
N GLU A 279 -0.61 -12.52 -3.86
CA GLU A 279 -0.97 -13.35 -5.01
C GLU A 279 -1.59 -14.69 -4.58
N LEU A 280 -0.99 -15.37 -3.58
CA LEU A 280 -1.54 -16.60 -3.01
C LEU A 280 -2.90 -16.37 -2.31
N LEU A 281 -3.07 -15.23 -1.63
CA LEU A 281 -4.31 -14.86 -0.96
C LEU A 281 -5.43 -14.53 -1.96
N GLU A 282 -5.11 -13.77 -3.02
CA GLU A 282 -6.04 -13.45 -4.11
C GLU A 282 -6.50 -14.74 -4.81
N ASN A 283 -5.56 -15.62 -5.15
CA ASN A 283 -5.87 -16.93 -5.74
C ASN A 283 -6.72 -17.82 -4.82
N ALA A 284 -6.46 -17.82 -3.51
CA ALA A 284 -7.27 -18.57 -2.54
C ALA A 284 -8.69 -18.01 -2.41
N VAL A 285 -8.85 -16.69 -2.43
CA VAL A 285 -10.16 -16.02 -2.37
C VAL A 285 -10.97 -16.29 -3.65
N ASP A 286 -10.34 -16.25 -4.81
CA ASP A 286 -10.98 -16.57 -6.08
C ASP A 286 -11.41 -18.05 -6.15
N ALA A 287 -10.59 -18.97 -5.64
CA ALA A 287 -10.94 -20.38 -5.52
C ALA A 287 -12.15 -20.62 -4.61
N LEU A 288 -12.20 -19.93 -3.45
CA LEU A 288 -13.32 -20.00 -2.52
C LEU A 288 -14.60 -19.40 -3.09
N LYS A 289 -14.53 -18.27 -3.82
CA LYS A 289 -15.67 -17.68 -4.54
C LYS A 289 -16.20 -18.61 -5.64
N ALA A 290 -15.32 -19.41 -6.26
CA ALA A 290 -15.68 -20.43 -7.24
C ALA A 290 -16.15 -21.76 -6.61
N GLY A 291 -16.24 -21.85 -5.28
CA GLY A 291 -16.72 -23.03 -4.56
C GLY A 291 -15.74 -24.22 -4.56
N ARG A 292 -14.43 -23.97 -4.76
CA ARG A 292 -13.37 -24.99 -4.72
C ARG A 292 -12.53 -24.82 -3.46
N GLU A 293 -12.20 -25.92 -2.76
CA GLU A 293 -11.16 -25.91 -1.72
C GLU A 293 -9.80 -25.87 -2.42
N PRO A 294 -8.96 -24.84 -2.20
CA PRO A 294 -7.66 -24.76 -2.85
C PRO A 294 -6.71 -25.80 -2.23
N SER A 295 -6.20 -26.72 -3.06
CA SER A 295 -5.05 -27.55 -2.69
C SER A 295 -3.75 -26.74 -2.84
N LEU A 296 -2.76 -26.97 -1.98
CA LEU A 296 -1.42 -26.37 -2.09
C LEU A 296 -0.76 -26.70 -3.45
N GLU A 297 -1.17 -27.79 -4.08
CA GLU A 297 -0.74 -28.19 -5.41
C GLU A 297 -1.29 -27.26 -6.49
N ASP A 298 -2.59 -26.89 -6.45
CA ASP A 298 -3.18 -25.94 -7.42
C ASP A 298 -2.51 -24.55 -7.41
N LEU A 299 -2.01 -24.12 -6.25
CA LEU A 299 -1.34 -22.83 -6.04
C LEU A 299 0.08 -22.78 -6.63
N THR A 300 0.72 -23.93 -6.85
CA THR A 300 2.09 -24.03 -7.42
C THR A 300 2.12 -24.68 -8.80
N SER A 301 1.08 -25.43 -9.17
CA SER A 301 1.03 -26.21 -10.42
C SER A 301 0.69 -25.38 -11.67
N GLN A 302 0.39 -24.09 -11.55
CA GLN A 302 0.03 -23.23 -12.69
C GLN A 302 1.21 -22.49 -13.34
N GLN A 303 2.43 -22.59 -12.82
CA GLN A 303 3.57 -21.93 -13.43
C GLN A 303 4.19 -22.84 -14.51
N THR A 304 3.79 -22.61 -15.75
CA THR A 304 4.47 -23.18 -16.91
C THR A 304 5.89 -22.62 -17.02
N GLU A 305 6.88 -23.50 -16.98
CA GLU A 305 8.30 -23.13 -17.09
C GLU A 305 8.74 -23.19 -18.56
N VAL A 306 9.30 -22.09 -19.07
CA VAL A 306 9.81 -22.01 -20.46
C VAL A 306 11.29 -21.63 -20.41
N GLU A 307 12.17 -22.55 -20.83
CA GLU A 307 13.61 -22.35 -20.84
C GLU A 307 14.18 -22.61 -22.24
N LEU A 308 14.61 -21.56 -22.95
CA LEU A 308 15.11 -21.67 -24.32
C LEU A 308 16.63 -21.46 -24.45
N ARG A 309 17.36 -21.39 -23.32
CA ARG A 309 18.80 -21.08 -23.23
C ARG A 309 19.21 -19.86 -24.06
N MET A 310 18.42 -18.79 -23.97
CA MET A 310 18.71 -17.51 -24.62
C MET A 310 18.63 -16.39 -23.59
N PRO A 311 19.42 -15.31 -23.75
CA PRO A 311 19.31 -14.15 -22.88
C PRO A 311 17.92 -13.52 -23.00
N SER A 312 17.16 -13.54 -21.91
CA SER A 312 15.82 -12.96 -21.82
C SER A 312 15.79 -11.94 -20.69
N LEU A 313 16.16 -10.70 -21.01
CA LEU A 313 16.27 -9.63 -20.03
C LEU A 313 16.05 -8.26 -20.69
N LEU A 314 15.60 -7.31 -19.88
CA LEU A 314 15.59 -5.88 -20.18
C LEU A 314 16.97 -5.29 -19.82
N PRO A 315 17.80 -4.92 -20.82
CA PRO A 315 19.15 -4.43 -20.56
C PRO A 315 19.13 -3.08 -19.85
N ASP A 316 20.10 -2.84 -18.98
CA ASP A 316 20.31 -1.58 -18.27
C ASP A 316 20.51 -0.41 -19.25
N ASP A 317 21.11 -0.66 -20.41
CA ASP A 317 21.30 0.34 -21.48
C ASP A 317 19.97 0.74 -22.18
N PHE A 318 18.94 -0.11 -22.09
CA PHE A 318 17.63 0.15 -22.69
C PHE A 318 16.66 0.79 -21.68
N ILE A 319 16.65 0.30 -20.44
CA ILE A 319 15.87 0.87 -19.33
C ILE A 319 16.82 1.07 -18.14
N PRO A 320 17.36 2.31 -17.97
CA PRO A 320 18.31 2.61 -16.89
C PRO A 320 17.66 2.57 -15.50
N ASP A 321 16.39 2.98 -15.41
CA ASP A 321 15.67 3.02 -14.13
C ASP A 321 15.22 1.62 -13.68
N VAL A 322 15.73 1.19 -12.52
CA VAL A 322 15.48 -0.14 -11.95
C VAL A 322 13.99 -0.34 -11.62
N ASN A 323 13.32 0.68 -11.09
CA ASN A 323 11.90 0.59 -10.70
C ASN A 323 10.99 0.41 -11.93
N THR A 324 11.25 1.18 -12.99
CA THR A 324 10.56 1.07 -14.27
C THR A 324 10.76 -0.31 -14.89
N ARG A 325 12.00 -0.81 -14.86
CA ARG A 325 12.34 -2.15 -15.36
C ARG A 325 11.62 -3.27 -14.58
N LEU A 326 11.59 -3.20 -13.25
CA LEU A 326 10.84 -4.14 -12.41
C LEU A 326 9.33 -4.09 -12.67
N SER A 327 8.77 -2.89 -12.89
CA SER A 327 7.38 -2.72 -13.27
C SER A 327 7.06 -3.43 -14.61
N PHE A 328 7.92 -3.27 -15.62
CA PHE A 328 7.76 -3.96 -16.90
C PHE A 328 7.90 -5.48 -16.76
N TYR A 329 8.88 -5.99 -15.99
CA TYR A 329 8.97 -7.43 -15.73
C TYR A 329 7.69 -7.97 -15.09
N LYS A 330 7.14 -7.27 -14.09
CA LYS A 330 5.89 -7.66 -13.44
C LYS A 330 4.73 -7.68 -14.44
N ARG A 331 4.57 -6.63 -15.24
CA ARG A 331 3.51 -6.53 -16.25
C ARG A 331 3.60 -7.61 -17.31
N ILE A 332 4.81 -7.92 -17.80
CA ILE A 332 5.05 -9.01 -18.76
C ILE A 332 4.72 -10.37 -18.11
N ALA A 333 5.09 -10.55 -16.84
CA ALA A 333 4.81 -11.77 -16.10
C ALA A 333 3.32 -11.96 -15.80
N SER A 334 2.57 -10.89 -15.56
CA SER A 334 1.14 -10.92 -15.23
C SER A 334 0.20 -10.85 -16.44
N ALA A 335 0.72 -10.59 -17.65
CA ALA A 335 -0.09 -10.47 -18.84
C ALA A 335 -0.82 -11.79 -19.13
N LYS A 336 -2.15 -11.74 -19.24
CA LYS A 336 -3.03 -12.90 -19.47
C LYS A 336 -3.38 -13.10 -20.94
N THR A 337 -3.30 -12.02 -21.73
CA THR A 337 -3.67 -12.02 -23.14
C THR A 337 -2.52 -11.62 -24.05
N GLU A 338 -2.64 -12.00 -25.32
CA GLU A 338 -1.70 -11.59 -26.37
C GLU A 338 -1.75 -10.08 -26.63
N ASN A 339 -2.95 -9.50 -26.54
CA ASN A 339 -3.15 -8.05 -26.73
C ASN A 339 -2.41 -7.25 -25.65
N GLU A 340 -2.46 -7.68 -24.38
CA GLU A 340 -1.71 -7.04 -23.30
C GLU A 340 -0.19 -7.07 -23.54
N LEU A 341 0.35 -8.17 -24.08
CA LEU A 341 1.76 -8.26 -24.43
C LEU A 341 2.13 -7.32 -25.60
N GLU A 342 1.27 -7.21 -26.61
CA GLU A 342 1.47 -6.26 -27.71
C GLU A 342 1.34 -4.80 -27.25
N GLU A 343 0.42 -4.47 -26.34
CA GLU A 343 0.33 -3.14 -25.72
C GLU A 343 1.61 -2.78 -24.96
N ILE A 344 2.13 -3.72 -24.14
CA ILE A 344 3.40 -3.53 -23.42
C ILE A 344 4.56 -3.33 -24.40
N LYS A 345 4.58 -4.09 -25.49
CA LYS A 345 5.60 -3.96 -26.54
C LYS A 345 5.52 -2.60 -27.25
N VAL A 346 4.33 -2.12 -27.59
CA VAL A 346 4.13 -0.79 -28.18
C VAL A 346 4.61 0.29 -27.21
N GLU A 347 4.25 0.18 -25.94
CA GLU A 347 4.69 1.12 -24.90
C GLU A 347 6.22 1.12 -24.73
N LEU A 348 6.85 -0.06 -24.74
CA LEU A 348 8.31 -0.16 -24.67
C LEU A 348 8.98 0.51 -25.88
N ILE A 349 8.40 0.38 -27.06
CA ILE A 349 8.92 1.01 -28.29
C ILE A 349 8.74 2.53 -28.24
N ASP A 350 7.57 3.01 -27.82
CA ASP A 350 7.26 4.43 -27.75
C ASP A 350 8.13 5.16 -26.73
N ARG A 351 8.39 4.53 -25.57
CA ARG A 351 9.15 5.15 -24.47
C ARG A 351 10.67 4.99 -24.59
N PHE A 352 11.16 3.87 -25.12
CA PHE A 352 12.59 3.52 -25.08
C PHE A 352 13.19 3.25 -26.47
N GLY A 353 12.38 3.25 -27.53
CA GLY A 353 12.82 3.02 -28.90
C GLY A 353 12.92 1.53 -29.28
N LEU A 354 13.81 1.21 -30.22
CA LEU A 354 13.89 -0.14 -30.79
C LEU A 354 14.24 -1.20 -29.74
N LEU A 355 13.39 -2.22 -29.63
CA LEU A 355 13.59 -3.36 -28.72
C LEU A 355 14.91 -4.10 -29.02
N PRO A 356 15.82 -4.24 -28.03
CA PRO A 356 17.01 -5.08 -28.13
C PRO A 356 16.65 -6.57 -28.27
N ASP A 357 17.55 -7.37 -28.83
CA ASP A 357 17.34 -8.82 -28.99
C ASP A 357 16.99 -9.56 -27.68
N PRO A 358 17.61 -9.25 -26.52
CA PRO A 358 17.21 -9.88 -25.25
C PRO A 358 15.80 -9.50 -24.77
N ALA A 359 15.35 -8.28 -25.06
CA ALA A 359 14.02 -7.81 -24.70
C ALA A 359 12.94 -8.42 -25.61
N ARG A 360 13.24 -8.60 -26.91
CA ARG A 360 12.38 -9.36 -27.83
C ARG A 360 12.22 -10.80 -27.37
N THR A 361 13.33 -11.43 -27.02
CA THR A 361 13.34 -12.81 -26.51
C THR A 361 12.50 -12.96 -25.24
N LEU A 362 12.53 -11.97 -24.34
CA LEU A 362 11.70 -11.96 -23.14
C LEU A 362 10.19 -11.94 -23.46
N LEU A 363 9.75 -11.08 -24.37
CA LEU A 363 8.35 -11.03 -24.83
C LEU A 363 7.94 -12.31 -25.54
N ASP A 364 8.85 -12.87 -26.34
CA ASP A 364 8.63 -14.12 -27.07
C ASP A 364 8.42 -15.31 -26.11
N ILE A 365 9.23 -15.38 -25.04
CA ILE A 365 9.08 -16.37 -23.96
C ILE A 365 7.76 -16.18 -23.21
N ALA A 366 7.38 -14.95 -22.91
CA ALA A 366 6.10 -14.66 -22.24
C ALA A 366 4.90 -15.13 -23.07
N ARG A 367 4.92 -14.88 -24.40
CA ARG A 367 3.93 -15.37 -25.35
C ARG A 367 3.87 -16.91 -25.38
N LEU A 368 5.03 -17.56 -25.48
CA LEU A 368 5.13 -19.03 -25.49
C LEU A 368 4.59 -19.63 -24.19
N ARG A 369 4.85 -18.99 -23.05
CA ARG A 369 4.33 -19.40 -21.75
C ARG A 369 2.80 -19.33 -21.68
N GLN A 370 2.19 -18.27 -22.22
CA GLN A 370 0.72 -18.16 -22.30
C GLN A 370 0.11 -19.28 -23.16
N GLN A 371 0.71 -19.57 -24.31
CA GLN A 371 0.26 -20.67 -25.18
C GLN A 371 0.41 -22.03 -24.49
N ALA A 372 1.56 -22.26 -23.86
CA ALA A 372 1.84 -23.50 -23.15
C ALA A 372 0.91 -23.71 -21.94
N GLN A 373 0.57 -22.65 -21.22
CA GLN A 373 -0.41 -22.71 -20.12
C GLN A 373 -1.81 -23.09 -20.60
N LYS A 374 -2.28 -22.52 -21.73
CA LYS A 374 -3.57 -22.89 -22.34
C LYS A 374 -3.62 -24.37 -22.73
N LEU A 375 -2.52 -24.90 -23.24
CA LEU A 375 -2.41 -26.30 -23.67
C LEU A 375 -2.21 -27.29 -22.50
N GLY A 376 -1.99 -26.80 -21.28
CA GLY A 376 -1.66 -27.65 -20.12
C GLY A 376 -0.25 -28.22 -20.18
N ILE A 377 0.70 -27.47 -20.74
CA ILE A 377 2.12 -27.81 -20.73
C ILE A 377 2.75 -27.28 -19.44
N ARG A 378 3.42 -28.17 -18.69
CA ARG A 378 4.11 -27.83 -17.45
C ARG A 378 5.50 -27.24 -17.72
N LYS A 379 6.23 -27.82 -18.68
CA LYS A 379 7.60 -27.41 -18.99
C LYS A 379 7.90 -27.45 -20.47
N LEU A 380 8.56 -26.42 -20.98
CA LEU A 380 9.05 -26.30 -22.35
C LEU A 380 10.54 -25.93 -22.30
N GLU A 381 11.40 -26.89 -22.60
CA GLU A 381 12.85 -26.69 -22.72
C GLU A 381 13.28 -26.73 -24.19
N GLY A 382 14.12 -25.79 -24.62
CA GLY A 382 14.70 -25.73 -25.95
C GLY A 382 16.20 -25.46 -25.91
N ASN A 383 16.98 -26.35 -26.51
CA ASN A 383 18.44 -26.32 -26.60
C ASN A 383 18.91 -26.35 -28.07
N GLU A 384 20.22 -26.26 -28.29
CA GLU A 384 20.82 -26.27 -29.64
C GLU A 384 20.57 -27.57 -30.44
N LYS A 385 20.32 -28.69 -29.76
CA LYS A 385 20.14 -30.02 -30.39
C LYS A 385 18.72 -30.57 -30.25
N GLY A 386 17.76 -29.69 -29.94
CA GLY A 386 16.37 -30.05 -29.67
C GLY A 386 15.97 -29.69 -28.24
N GLY A 387 14.96 -30.35 -27.69
CA GLY A 387 14.39 -29.97 -26.40
C GLY A 387 13.35 -30.95 -25.88
N VAL A 388 12.69 -30.57 -24.79
CA VAL A 388 11.75 -31.42 -24.07
C VAL A 388 10.49 -30.63 -23.73
N ILE A 389 9.34 -31.24 -23.93
CA ILE A 389 8.03 -30.71 -23.56
C ILE A 389 7.42 -31.69 -22.56
N GLU A 390 7.11 -31.20 -21.36
CA GLU A 390 6.45 -31.94 -20.31
C GLU A 390 5.00 -31.48 -20.18
N PHE A 391 4.06 -32.39 -20.41
CA PHE A 391 2.63 -32.15 -20.29
C PHE A 391 2.17 -32.37 -18.86
N ALA A 392 1.21 -31.56 -18.40
CA ALA A 392 0.52 -31.80 -17.14
C ALA A 392 -0.47 -32.97 -17.27
N GLU A 393 -0.91 -33.53 -16.13
CA GLU A 393 -1.92 -34.61 -16.10
C GLU A 393 -3.24 -34.21 -16.76
N LYS A 394 -3.61 -32.93 -16.68
CA LYS A 394 -4.71 -32.30 -17.42
C LYS A 394 -4.12 -31.46 -18.55
N ASN A 395 -3.97 -32.03 -19.73
CA ASN A 395 -3.56 -31.32 -20.94
C ASN A 395 -4.63 -31.43 -22.02
N HIS A 396 -4.66 -30.44 -22.93
CA HIS A 396 -5.63 -30.35 -24.01
C HIS A 396 -5.06 -30.86 -25.34
N VAL A 397 -3.96 -31.62 -25.32
CA VAL A 397 -3.28 -32.06 -26.54
C VAL A 397 -3.93 -33.32 -27.09
N ASN A 398 -4.19 -33.37 -28.40
CA ASN A 398 -4.78 -34.56 -29.02
C ASN A 398 -3.79 -35.74 -29.07
N PRO A 399 -4.05 -36.84 -28.34
CA PRO A 399 -3.14 -37.97 -28.28
C PRO A 399 -3.03 -38.72 -29.61
N ALA A 400 -4.09 -38.74 -30.44
CA ALA A 400 -4.06 -39.40 -31.74
C ALA A 400 -3.14 -38.67 -32.74
N TRP A 401 -3.14 -37.34 -32.70
CA TRP A 401 -2.23 -36.51 -33.49
C TRP A 401 -0.78 -36.70 -33.05
N LEU A 402 -0.53 -36.68 -31.73
CA LEU A 402 0.80 -36.86 -31.16
C LEU A 402 1.42 -38.21 -31.52
N ILE A 403 0.62 -39.29 -31.47
CA ILE A 403 1.04 -40.63 -31.91
C ILE A 403 1.33 -40.65 -33.41
N GLY A 404 0.50 -39.98 -34.23
CA GLY A 404 0.72 -39.84 -35.67
C GLY A 404 2.00 -39.08 -36.01
N LEU A 405 2.35 -38.05 -35.24
CA LEU A 405 3.60 -37.29 -35.38
C LEU A 405 4.82 -38.15 -35.08
N LEU A 406 4.77 -38.95 -34.01
CA LEU A 406 5.83 -39.89 -33.64
C LEU A 406 6.06 -40.97 -34.70
N GLN A 407 4.99 -41.44 -35.37
CA GLN A 407 5.09 -42.42 -36.45
C GLN A 407 5.61 -41.81 -37.77
N LYS A 408 5.23 -40.57 -38.08
CA LYS A 408 5.69 -39.88 -39.30
C LYS A 408 7.15 -39.42 -39.21
N GLN A 409 7.62 -39.04 -38.03
CA GLN A 409 8.97 -38.49 -37.84
C GLN A 409 9.70 -39.10 -36.62
N PRO A 410 9.97 -40.42 -36.62
CA PRO A 410 10.58 -41.13 -35.48
C PRO A 410 12.05 -40.76 -35.22
N GLN A 411 12.72 -40.11 -36.19
CA GLN A 411 14.08 -39.59 -36.01
C GLN A 411 14.10 -38.26 -35.25
N HIS A 412 13.01 -37.49 -35.29
CA HIS A 412 12.92 -36.15 -34.73
C HIS A 412 12.13 -36.09 -33.42
N TYR A 413 11.22 -37.03 -33.16
CA TYR A 413 10.42 -37.04 -31.93
C TYR A 413 10.52 -38.38 -31.20
N ARG A 414 10.67 -38.32 -29.87
CA ARG A 414 10.66 -39.49 -28.99
C ARG A 414 9.85 -39.19 -27.73
N LEU A 415 9.06 -40.14 -27.28
CA LEU A 415 8.45 -40.09 -25.94
C LEU A 415 9.48 -40.56 -24.91
N ASP A 416 9.59 -39.81 -23.82
CA ASP A 416 10.45 -40.11 -22.68
C ASP A 416 9.58 -40.28 -21.42
N GLY A 417 8.89 -41.42 -21.34
CA GLY A 417 7.85 -41.67 -20.33
C GLY A 417 6.45 -41.24 -20.80
N PRO A 418 5.45 -41.25 -19.89
CA PRO A 418 4.04 -41.04 -20.24
C PRO A 418 3.67 -39.57 -20.52
N THR A 419 4.47 -38.61 -20.04
CA THR A 419 4.12 -37.18 -20.05
C THR A 419 5.16 -36.29 -20.72
N ARG A 420 6.26 -36.84 -21.24
CA ARG A 420 7.34 -36.03 -21.85
C ARG A 420 7.58 -36.37 -23.31
N LEU A 421 7.56 -35.35 -24.15
CA LEU A 421 7.93 -35.41 -25.55
C LEU A 421 9.29 -34.75 -25.74
N LYS A 422 10.25 -35.51 -26.24
CA LYS A 422 11.56 -35.02 -26.65
C LYS A 422 11.57 -34.78 -28.16
N PHE A 423 11.98 -33.59 -28.58
CA PHE A 423 12.23 -33.27 -29.98
C PHE A 423 13.74 -33.12 -30.21
N ILE A 424 14.24 -33.62 -31.34
CA ILE A 424 15.65 -33.65 -31.71
C ILE A 424 15.78 -32.97 -33.07
N GLN A 425 16.28 -31.74 -33.06
CA GLN A 425 16.46 -30.92 -34.24
C GLN A 425 17.64 -29.98 -34.03
N ASP A 426 18.40 -29.71 -35.10
CA ASP A 426 19.49 -28.72 -35.04
C ASP A 426 18.87 -27.32 -34.98
N LEU A 427 18.96 -26.70 -33.81
CA LEU A 427 18.45 -25.37 -33.48
C LEU A 427 19.59 -24.52 -32.92
N SER A 428 20.76 -24.62 -33.55
CA SER A 428 21.98 -23.87 -33.20
C SER A 428 21.79 -22.35 -33.29
N GLU A 429 21.04 -21.87 -34.28
CA GLU A 429 20.71 -20.45 -34.41
C GLU A 429 19.50 -20.03 -33.53
N ARG A 430 19.67 -18.92 -32.79
CA ARG A 430 18.68 -18.43 -31.81
C ARG A 430 17.33 -18.05 -32.43
N LYS A 431 17.35 -17.33 -33.57
CA LYS A 431 16.12 -16.90 -34.27
C LYS A 431 15.34 -18.12 -34.78
N THR A 432 16.05 -19.04 -35.42
CA THR A 432 15.52 -20.30 -35.93
C THR A 432 14.92 -21.15 -34.82
N ARG A 433 15.53 -21.16 -33.62
CA ARG A 433 14.98 -21.85 -32.44
C ARG A 433 13.64 -21.28 -31.99
N ILE A 434 13.51 -19.97 -31.84
CA ILE A 434 12.24 -19.33 -31.41
C ILE A 434 11.15 -19.54 -32.46
N GLU A 435 11.47 -19.35 -33.74
CA GLU A 435 10.51 -19.54 -34.83
C GLU A 435 10.02 -20.98 -34.92
N TRP A 436 10.93 -21.94 -34.79
CA TRP A 436 10.58 -23.36 -34.77
C TRP A 436 9.68 -23.71 -33.59
N VAL A 437 10.05 -23.29 -32.37
CA VAL A 437 9.23 -23.54 -31.17
C VAL A 437 7.84 -22.90 -31.30
N ARG A 438 7.76 -21.69 -31.86
CA ARG A 438 6.48 -21.00 -32.14
C ARG A 438 5.62 -21.74 -33.15
N GLN A 439 6.23 -22.30 -34.18
CA GLN A 439 5.51 -23.07 -35.17
C GLN A 439 4.99 -24.36 -34.55
N PHE A 440 5.84 -25.08 -33.81
CA PHE A 440 5.47 -26.31 -33.13
C PHE A 440 4.34 -26.10 -32.11
N MET A 441 4.41 -25.01 -31.34
CA MET A 441 3.35 -24.63 -30.40
C MET A 441 2.03 -24.29 -31.10
N ARG A 442 2.07 -23.69 -32.29
CA ARG A 442 0.87 -23.43 -33.10
C ARG A 442 0.27 -24.72 -33.67
N GLU A 443 1.10 -25.64 -34.16
CA GLU A 443 0.64 -26.94 -34.63
C GLU A 443 -0.01 -27.75 -33.49
N LEU A 444 0.52 -27.66 -32.27
CA LEU A 444 -0.10 -28.22 -31.07
C LEU A 444 -1.46 -27.57 -30.74
N GLU A 445 -1.56 -26.24 -30.87
CA GLU A 445 -2.78 -25.47 -30.60
C GLU A 445 -3.89 -25.78 -31.62
N GLU A 446 -3.56 -25.86 -32.92
CA GLU A 446 -4.51 -26.21 -33.99
C GLU A 446 -5.05 -27.64 -33.87
N ASN A 447 -4.26 -28.53 -33.25
CA ASN A 447 -4.64 -29.93 -33.03
C ASN A 447 -5.03 -30.20 -31.57
N ALA A 448 -5.30 -29.17 -30.76
CA ALA A 448 -5.78 -29.33 -29.40
C ALA A 448 -7.25 -29.81 -29.37
N ILE A 449 -7.60 -30.58 -28.34
CA ILE A 449 -8.98 -30.99 -28.06
C ILE A 449 -9.62 -29.89 -27.21
N ALA A 450 -10.83 -29.47 -27.59
CA ALA A 450 -11.60 -28.40 -26.95
C ALA A 450 -11.88 -28.62 -25.46
#